data_AF-A0A4Q9JV69-F1
#
_entry.id   AF-A0A4Q9JV69-F1
#
_cell.length_a   1.000
_cell.length_b   1.000
_cell.length_c   1.000
_cell.angle_alpha   90.00
_cell.angle_beta   90.00
_cell.angle_gamma   90.00
#
_symmetry.space_group_name_H-M   'P 1'
#
loop_
_entity.id
_entity.type
_entity.pdbx_description
1 polymer ?
#
loop_
_entity_poly.entity_id
_entity_poly.type
_entity_poly.pdbx_seq_one_letter_code
_entity_poly.pdbx_strand_id
1 'polypeptide(L)' 'MGVTTISREKQILNILLNKGKIDNFYCIDTRITTRLGAYICNLRNKGYIIETQRSKESRNTYYILKDIPKNLKKVG' A
#
# COMPACT_ATOMS: atom_id res chain seq x y z
N MET A 1 18.63 7.65 14.97
CA MET A 1 17.51 6.67 14.87
C MET A 1 17.10 6.52 13.40
N GLY A 2 17.67 5.55 12.68
CA GLY A 2 17.27 5.25 11.29
C GLY A 2 16.01 4.38 11.29
N VAL A 3 14.84 5.00 11.31
CA VAL A 3 13.55 4.32 11.44
C VAL A 3 13.25 3.51 10.18
N THR A 4 13.34 2.17 10.27
CA THR A 4 12.46 1.07 9.76
C THR A 4 11.59 1.25 8.50
N THR A 5 11.82 2.26 7.67
CA THR A 5 10.92 2.68 6.58
C THR A 5 10.88 1.64 5.45
N ILE A 6 12.02 1.03 5.14
CA ILE A 6 12.13 -0.06 4.14
C ILE A 6 11.30 -1.28 4.55
N SER A 7 11.26 -1.61 5.85
CA SER A 7 10.51 -2.78 6.34
C SER A 7 9.00 -2.57 6.21
N ARG A 8 8.49 -1.39 6.57
CA ARG A 8 7.05 -1.10 6.52
C ARG A 8 6.53 -0.94 5.09
N GLU A 9 7.28 -0.29 4.22
CA GLU A 9 6.89 -0.19 2.81
C GLU A 9 6.84 -1.57 2.15
N LYS A 10 7.84 -2.43 2.42
CA LYS A 10 7.84 -3.82 1.95
C LYS A 10 6.68 -4.63 2.50
N GLN A 11 6.33 -4.45 3.78
CA GLN A 11 5.17 -5.10 4.40
C GLN A 11 3.86 -4.68 3.71
N ILE A 12 3.67 -3.38 3.45
CA ILE A 12 2.47 -2.85 2.77
C ILE A 12 2.40 -3.36 1.33
N LEU A 13 3.53 -3.38 0.63
CA LEU A 13 3.62 -3.94 -0.72
C LEU A 13 3.23 -5.42 -0.73
N ASN A 14 3.75 -6.24 0.18
CA ASN A 14 3.39 -7.66 0.26
C ASN A 14 1.90 -7.86 0.51
N ILE A 15 1.27 -7.02 1.35
CA ILE A 15 -0.17 -7.08 1.58
C ILE A 15 -0.94 -6.75 0.29
N LEU A 16 -0.54 -5.70 -0.43
CA LEU A 16 -1.15 -5.32 -1.70
C LEU A 16 -0.99 -6.42 -2.77
N LEU A 17 0.19 -7.03 -2.88
CA LEU A 17 0.45 -8.13 -3.82
C LEU A 17 -0.38 -9.38 -3.50
N ASN A 18 -0.54 -9.71 -2.21
CA ASN A 18 -1.25 -10.92 -1.79
C ASN A 18 -2.77 -10.74 -1.73
N LYS A 19 -3.26 -9.56 -1.31
CA LYS A 19 -4.69 -9.32 -1.07
C LYS A 19 -5.34 -8.43 -2.13
N GLY A 20 -4.56 -7.78 -3.00
CA GLY A 20 -5.02 -6.81 -3.99
C GLY A 20 -5.48 -5.47 -3.42
N LYS A 21 -5.65 -5.34 -2.09
CA LYS A 21 -6.10 -4.11 -1.44
C LYS A 21 -5.61 -3.98 0.00
N ILE A 22 -5.57 -2.76 0.51
CA ILE A 22 -5.28 -2.41 1.90
C ILE A 22 -6.01 -1.11 2.27
N ASP A 23 -6.39 -0.93 3.53
CA ASP A 23 -7.11 0.26 3.99
C ASP A 23 -6.56 0.84 5.29
N ASN A 24 -6.91 2.10 5.57
CA ASN A 24 -6.39 2.83 6.72
C ASN A 24 -6.76 2.16 8.05
N PHE A 25 -8.02 1.74 8.22
CA PHE A 25 -8.47 1.14 9.49
C PHE A 25 -7.76 -0.18 9.74
N TYR A 26 -7.69 -1.06 8.73
CA TYR A 26 -6.91 -2.29 8.84
C TYR A 26 -5.47 -2.02 9.28
N CYS A 27 -4.79 -1.04 8.67
CA CYS A 27 -3.41 -0.70 9.04
C CYS A 27 -3.25 -0.15 10.45
N ILE A 28 -4.23 0.59 10.96
CA ILE A 28 -4.25 1.14 12.32
C ILE A 28 -4.53 0.03 13.33
N ASP A 29 -5.60 -0.74 13.11
CA ASP A 29 -6.07 -1.79 14.02
C ASP A 29 -5.01 -2.89 14.21
N THR A 30 -4.32 -3.24 13.12
CA THR A 30 -3.24 -4.24 13.13
C THR A 30 -1.86 -3.66 13.47
N ARG A 31 -1.78 -2.37 13.83
CA ARG A 31 -0.55 -1.65 14.19
C ARG A 31 0.56 -1.76 13.13
N ILE A 32 0.17 -1.80 11.84
CA ILE A 32 1.11 -1.79 10.72
C ILE A 32 1.69 -0.39 10.55
N THR A 33 0.81 0.60 10.38
CA THR A 33 1.20 2.01 10.23
C THR A 33 0.01 2.95 10.36
N THR A 34 0.27 4.17 10.83
CA THR A 34 -0.66 5.31 10.75
C THR A 34 -0.39 6.21 9.54
N ARG A 35 0.67 5.93 8.77
CA ARG A 35 1.14 6.75 7.63
C ARG A 35 0.93 6.06 6.28
N LEU A 36 -0.13 5.24 6.15
CA LEU A 36 -0.37 4.41 4.96
C LEU A 36 -0.30 5.22 3.65
N GLY A 37 -0.92 6.40 3.60
CA GLY A 37 -0.89 7.27 2.41
C GLY A 37 0.51 7.66 1.94
N ALA A 38 1.47 7.85 2.86
CA ALA A 38 2.85 8.17 2.50
C ALA A 38 3.54 6.98 1.81
N TYR A 39 3.36 5.77 2.32
CA TYR A 39 3.90 4.56 1.70
C TYR A 39 3.25 4.26 0.34
N ILE A 40 1.94 4.49 0.20
CA ILE A 40 1.28 4.35 -1.11
C ILE A 40 1.83 5.36 -2.12
N CYS A 41 2.12 6.60 -1.70
CA CYS A 41 2.76 7.59 -2.56
C CYS A 41 4.14 7.09 -3.05
N ASN A 42 4.97 6.56 -2.15
CA ASN A 42 6.26 5.97 -2.53
C ASN A 42 6.12 4.80 -3.52
N LEU A 43 5.14 3.92 -3.30
CA LEU A 43 4.89 2.80 -4.21
C LEU A 43 4.43 3.28 -5.59
N ARG A 44 3.58 4.31 -5.67
CA ARG A 44 3.21 4.92 -6.96
C ARG A 44 4.42 5.51 -7.67
N ASN A 45 5.32 6.18 -6.96
CA ASN A 45 6.57 6.70 -7.52
C ASN A 45 7.50 5.59 -8.05
N LYS A 46 7.39 4.38 -7.51
CA LYS A 46 8.07 3.17 -8.00
C LYS A 46 7.36 2.49 -9.18
N GLY A 47 6.24 3.04 -9.66
CA GLY A 47 5.51 2.59 -10.83
C GLY A 47 4.34 1.64 -10.56
N TYR A 48 3.98 1.40 -9.30
CA TYR A 48 2.80 0.59 -8.97
C TYR A 48 1.53 1.38 -9.25
N ILE A 49 0.57 0.76 -9.95
CA ILE A 49 -0.72 1.38 -10.22
C ILE A 49 -1.67 1.04 -9.08
N ILE A 50 -1.88 1.99 -8.17
CA ILE A 50 -2.72 1.82 -6.99
C ILE A 50 -3.84 2.86 -7.04
N GLU A 51 -5.09 2.41 -7.12
CA GLU A 51 -6.27 3.27 -7.04
C GLU A 51 -6.60 3.62 -5.58
N THR A 52 -7.10 4.83 -5.33
CA THR A 52 -7.64 5.21 -4.01
C THR A 52 -9.15 5.33 -4.08
N GLN A 53 -9.84 4.63 -3.18
CA GLN A 53 -11.28 4.73 -3.01
C GLN A 53 -11.61 5.15 -1.59
N ARG A 54 -12.38 6.23 -1.42
CA ARG A 54 -12.82 6.70 -0.11
C ARG A 54 -14.27 6.31 0.11
N SER A 55 -14.56 5.57 1.18
CA SER A 55 -15.93 5.30 1.59
C SER A 55 -16.55 6.57 2.18
N LYS A 56 -17.72 6.97 1.67
CA LYS A 56 -18.47 8.12 2.17
C LYS A 56 -19.09 7.82 3.54
N GLU A 57 -19.44 6.56 3.80
CA GLU A 57 -20.11 6.12 5.02
C GLU A 57 -19.12 5.99 6.18
N SER A 58 -18.09 5.14 6.01
CA SER A 58 -17.13 4.88 7.09
C SER A 58 -16.00 5.90 7.18
N ARG A 59 -15.89 6.81 6.18
CA ARG A 59 -14.74 7.70 5.97
C ARG A 59 -13.40 6.97 5.82
N ASN A 60 -13.41 5.63 5.71
CA ASN A 60 -12.21 4.83 5.47
C ASN A 60 -11.69 5.04 4.04
N THR A 61 -10.38 4.90 3.87
CA THR A 61 -9.70 5.00 2.57
C THR A 61 -9.07 3.67 2.23
N TYR A 62 -9.46 3.14 1.09
CA TYR A 62 -8.98 1.90 0.50
C TYR A 62 -7.98 2.21 -0.61
N TYR A 63 -6.93 1.41 -0.67
CA TYR A 63 -5.93 1.43 -1.72
C TYR A 63 -5.94 0.08 -2.41
N ILE A 64 -6.18 0.08 -3.72
CA ILE A 64 -6.41 -1.12 -4.51
C ILE A 64 -5.32 -1.22 -5.57
N LEU A 65 -4.56 -2.32 -5.56
CA LEU A 65 -3.56 -2.60 -6.57
C LEU A 65 -4.25 -2.97 -7.88
N LYS A 66 -3.95 -2.24 -8.95
CA LYS A 66 -4.48 -2.47 -10.30
C LYS A 66 -3.46 -3.07 -11.23
N ASP A 67 -2.20 -2.63 -11.12
CA ASP A 67 -1.12 -3.18 -11.91
C ASP A 67 0.22 -3.03 -11.20
N ILE A 68 1.15 -3.91 -11.56
CA ILE A 68 2.53 -3.91 -11.11
C ILE A 68 3.46 -3.40 -12.23
N PRO A 69 4.59 -2.74 -11.88
CA PRO A 69 5.55 -2.25 -12.85
C PRO A 69 6.01 -3.34 -13.84
N LYS A 70 6.03 -3.03 -15.16
CA LYS A 70 6.42 -4.00 -16.21
C LYS A 70 7.85 -4.54 -16.05
N ASN A 71 8.75 -3.76 -15.46
CA ASN A 71 10.12 -4.19 -15.15
C ASN A 71 10.18 -5.25 -14.04
N LEU A 72 9.13 -5.40 -13.22
CA LEU A 72 9.00 -6.47 -12.23
C LEU A 72 8.21 -7.69 -12.76
N LYS A 73 7.49 -7.55 -13.88
CA LYS A 73 6.78 -8.65 -14.56
C LYS A 73 7.72 -9.64 -15.29
N LYS A 74 9.01 -9.31 -15.45
CA LYS A 74 9.99 -10.10 -16.21
C LYS A 74 10.70 -11.21 -15.42
N VAL A 75 10.30 -11.46 -14.18
CA VAL A 75 10.79 -12.61 -13.40
C VAL A 75 9.61 -13.56 -13.19
N GLY A 76 9.28 -14.29 -14.25
CA GLY A 76 8.21 -15.30 -14.30
C GLY A 76 8.42 -16.17 -15.51
#